data_AF-A0A0B1S4F8-F1
#
_entry.id   AF-A0A0B1S4F8-F1
#
_cell.length_a   1.000
_cell.length_b   1.000
_cell.length_c   1.000
_cell.angle_alpha   90.00
_cell.angle_beta   90.00
_cell.angle_gamma   90.00
#
_symmetry.space_group_name_H-M   'P 1'
#
loop_
_entity.id
_entity.type
_entity.pdbx_description
1 polymer ?
#
loop_
_entity_poly.entity_id
_entity_poly.type
_entity_poly.pdbx_seq_one_letter_code
_entity_poly.pdbx_strand_id
1 'polypeptide(L)' 'MSRYCMKKAVKADKDTLNYYDCATSECTKNDCTTNANKVTTCCCNKDLCNASPLLSSLFVIVPIAVARLII' A
#
# COMPACT_ATOMS: atom_id res chain seq x y z
N MET A 1 -1.43 -19.43 3.10
CA MET A 1 -1.07 -18.29 2.22
C MET A 1 -2.16 -17.24 2.33
N SER A 2 -1.82 -16.01 2.71
CA SER A 2 -2.77 -14.89 2.61
C SER A 2 -3.02 -14.58 1.12
N ARG A 3 -4.27 -14.28 0.74
CA ARG A 3 -4.63 -13.92 -0.65
C ARG A 3 -4.64 -12.41 -0.91
N TYR A 4 -4.51 -11.60 0.14
CA TYR A 4 -4.63 -10.15 0.05
C TYR A 4 -3.55 -9.47 0.87
N CYS A 5 -3.05 -8.36 0.34
CA CYS A 5 -2.32 -7.34 1.07
C CYS A 5 -3.31 -6.30 1.61
N MET A 6 -3.03 -5.80 2.81
CA MET A 6 -3.87 -4.84 3.51
C MET A 6 -3.07 -3.62 3.93
N LYS A 7 -3.72 -2.46 3.88
CA LYS A 7 -3.24 -1.20 4.45
C LYS A 7 -4.33 -0.58 5.31
N LYS A 8 -4.04 -0.27 6.57
CA LYS A 8 -4.90 0.53 7.44
C LYS A 8 -4.27 1.91 7.62
N ALA A 9 -5.00 2.97 7.28
CA ALA A 9 -4.60 4.35 7.50
C ALA A 9 -5.51 4.95 8.58
N VAL A 10 -4.91 5.29 9.72
CA VAL A 10 -5.58 5.96 10.84
C VAL A 10 -5.23 7.44 10.78
N LYS A 11 -6.24 8.29 10.59
CA LYS A 11 -6.05 9.75 10.64
C LYS A 11 -6.20 10.25 12.08
N ALA A 12 -5.13 10.83 12.62
CA ALA A 12 -5.12 11.52 13.90
C ALA A 12 -4.74 12.99 13.63
N ASP A 13 -5.74 13.87 13.61
CA ASP A 13 -5.60 15.30 13.28
C ASP A 13 -4.86 15.57 11.96
N LYS A 14 -3.58 15.98 12.05
CA LYS A 14 -2.71 16.29 10.89
C LYS A 14 -1.88 15.09 10.44
N ASP A 15 -1.77 14.06 11.29
CA ASP A 15 -0.93 12.90 11.05
C ASP A 15 -1.73 11.71 10.55
N THR A 16 -1.09 10.87 9.75
CA THR A 16 -1.67 9.60 9.27
C THR A 16 -0.72 8.47 9.60
N LEU A 17 -1.16 7.59 10.50
CA LEU A 17 -0.47 6.34 10.80
C LEU A 17 -0.90 5.29 9.76
N ASN A 18 0.07 4.66 9.11
CA ASN A 18 -0.17 3.61 8.12
C ASN A 18 0.35 2.27 8.66
N TYR A 19 -0.52 1.26 8.68
CA TYR A 19 -0.22 -0.12 9.02
C TYR A 19 -0.36 -1.01 7.78
N TYR A 20 0.57 -1.93 7.57
CA TYR A 20 0.62 -2.79 6.38
C TYR A 20 0.74 -4.24 6.83
N ASP A 21 -0.09 -5.12 6.27
CA ASP A 21 -0.09 -6.53 6.65
C ASP A 21 -0.65 -7.43 5.53
N CYS A 22 -0.47 -8.73 5.68
CA CYS A 22 -1.13 -9.77 4.91
C CYS A 22 -2.50 -10.08 5.54
N ALA A 23 -3.59 -9.83 4.81
CA ALA A 23 -4.93 -10.04 5.35
C ALA A 23 -5.35 -11.52 5.37
N THR A 24 -5.73 -12.01 6.55
CA THR A 24 -6.24 -13.38 6.73
C THR A 24 -7.77 -13.48 6.63
N SER A 25 -8.53 -12.51 7.17
CA SER A 25 -10.01 -12.52 7.13
C SER A 25 -10.68 -11.17 6.83
N GLU A 26 -9.96 -10.06 6.99
CA GLU A 26 -10.53 -8.70 6.86
C GLU A 26 -10.66 -8.24 5.40
N CYS A 27 -9.98 -8.91 4.48
CA CYS A 27 -10.04 -8.62 3.04
C CYS A 27 -10.70 -9.76 2.27
N THR A 28 -11.83 -9.46 1.62
CA THR A 28 -12.56 -10.40 0.75
C THR A 28 -12.58 -9.95 -0.71
N LYS A 29 -12.22 -8.69 -0.99
CA LYS A 29 -12.16 -8.10 -2.33
C LYS A 29 -11.13 -6.96 -2.38
N ASN A 30 -10.76 -6.57 -3.59
CA ASN A 30 -9.93 -5.39 -3.83
C ASN A 30 -10.78 -4.13 -3.66
N ASP A 31 -10.68 -3.47 -2.52
CA ASP A 31 -11.48 -2.29 -2.20
C ASP A 31 -10.86 -1.47 -1.05
N CYS A 32 -11.26 -0.22 -0.91
CA CYS A 32 -10.91 0.64 0.22
C CYS A 32 -12.17 1.12 0.93
N THR A 33 -12.28 0.84 2.23
CA THR A 33 -13.42 1.27 3.05
C THR A 33 -12.94 2.16 4.19
N THR A 34 -13.72 3.18 4.55
CA THR A 34 -13.45 4.02 5.72
C THR A 34 -14.55 3.82 6.74
N ASN A 35 -14.17 3.48 7.98
CA ASN A 35 -15.13 3.32 9.07
C ASN A 35 -15.46 4.65 9.75
N ALA A 36 -16.43 4.64 10.67
CA ALA A 36 -16.87 5.83 11.42
C ALA A 36 -15.73 6.50 12.22
N ASN A 37 -14.70 5.75 12.60
CA ASN A 37 -13.52 6.22 13.31
C ASN A 37 -12.46 6.82 12.37
N LYS A 38 -12.80 7.10 11.11
CA LYS A 38 -11.88 7.62 10.08
C LYS A 38 -10.66 6.72 9.83
N VAL A 39 -10.81 5.42 10.09
CA VAL A 39 -9.80 4.42 9.72
C VAL A 39 -10.13 3.92 8.32
N THR A 40 -9.24 4.17 7.38
CA THR A 40 -9.35 3.67 6.02
C THR A 40 -8.61 2.34 5.91
N THR A 41 -9.31 1.27 5.55
CA THR A 41 -8.74 -0.06 5.27
C THR A 41 -8.80 -0.31 3.78
N CYS A 42 -7.65 -0.55 3.16
CA CYS A 42 -7.51 -0.89 1.75
C CYS A 42 -6.99 -2.31 1.60
N CYS A 43 -7.60 -3.06 0.69
CA CYS A 43 -7.30 -4.44 0.36
C CYS A 43 -6.94 -4.55 -1.12
N CYS A 44 -5.93 -5.35 -1.44
CA CYS A 44 -5.51 -5.62 -2.82
C CYS A 44 -4.80 -6.98 -2.92
N ASN A 45 -4.68 -7.55 -4.12
CA ASN A 45 -4.22 -8.94 -4.31
C ASN A 45 -3.03 -9.10 -5.27
N LYS A 46 -2.27 -8.04 -5.51
CA LYS A 46 -1.04 -8.08 -6.31
C LYS A 46 0.18 -7.86 -5.40
N ASP A 47 1.36 -8.27 -5.85
CA ASP A 47 2.58 -8.07 -5.06
C ASP A 47 2.81 -6.59 -4.75
N LEU A 48 3.10 -6.29 -3.47
CA LEU A 48 3.38 -4.94 -2.96
C LEU A 48 2.30 -3.89 -3.26
N CYS A 49 1.09 -4.30 -3.61
CA CYS A 49 0.01 -3.39 -4.02
C CYS A 49 -0.49 -2.45 -2.91
N ASN A 50 -0.24 -2.81 -1.65
CA ASN A 50 -0.62 -2.00 -0.49
C ASN A 50 0.42 -0.91 -0.17
N ALA A 51 1.52 -0.83 -0.91
CA ALA A 51 2.54 0.21 -0.76
C ALA A 51 2.09 1.55 -1.37
N SER A 52 2.70 2.66 -0.90
CA SER A 52 2.44 3.98 -1.47
C SER A 52 2.97 4.11 -2.91
N PRO A 53 2.24 4.72 -3.84
CA PRO A 53 2.70 4.90 -5.22
C PRO A 53 4.01 5.70 -5.34
N LEU A 54 4.29 6.60 -4.38
CA LEU A 54 5.55 7.34 -4.28
C LEU A 54 6.77 6.44 -4.00
N LEU A 55 6.59 5.37 -3.23
CA LEU A 55 7.66 4.41 -2.95
C LEU A 55 7.85 3.46 -4.12
N SER A 56 6.77 3.04 -4.78
CA SER A 56 6.83 2.13 -5.92
C SER A 56 7.49 2.78 -7.15
N SER A 57 7.35 4.09 -7.35
CA SER A 57 7.97 4.79 -8.49
C SER A 57 9.50 4.89 -8.36
N LEU A 58 10.02 5.05 -7.14
CA LEU A 58 11.46 5.11 -6.87
C LEU A 58 12.19 3.83 -7.33
N PHE A 59 11.59 2.66 -7.11
CA PHE A 59 12.16 1.38 -7.54
C PHE A 59 12.21 1.20 -9.06
N VAL A 60 11.39 1.92 -9.82
CA VAL A 60 11.39 1.87 -11.29
C VAL A 60 12.33 2.92 -11.88
N ILE A 61 12.37 4.11 -11.30
CA ILE A 61 13.13 5.24 -11.85
C ILE A 61 14.64 5.06 -11.63
N VAL A 62 15.06 4.59 -10.45
CA VAL A 62 16.48 4.43 -10.11
C VAL A 62 17.22 3.49 -11.07
N PRO A 63 16.77 2.25 -11.35
CA PRO A 63 17.49 1.38 -12.28
C PRO A 63 17.51 1.92 -13.72
N ILE A 64 16.47 2.64 -14.16
CA ILE A 64 16.45 3.28 -15.50
C ILE A 64 17.47 4.42 -15.56
N ALA A 65 17.55 5.25 -14.53
CA ALA A 65 18.49 6.35 -14.46
C ALA A 65 19.95 5.85 -14.42
N VAL A 66 20.22 4.77 -13.67
CA VAL A 66 21.54 4.13 -13.65
C VAL A 66 21.89 3.52 -15.00
N ALA A 67 20.96 2.81 -15.65
CA ALA A 67 21.19 2.26 -16.98
C ALA A 67 21.52 3.35 -18.03
N ARG A 68 20.85 4.51 -17.94
CA ARG A 68 21.11 5.69 -18.79
C ARG A 68 22.45 6.39 -18.53
N LEU A 69 23.11 6.14 -17.40
CA LEU A 69 24.43 6.69 -17.08
C LEU A 69 25.58 5.77 -17.51
N ILE A 70 25.28 4.49 -17.78
CA ILE A 70 26.26 3.45 -18.14
C ILE A 70 26.27 3.19 -19.67
N ILE A 71 25.17 3.53 -20.36
CA ILE A 71 25.04 3.51 -21.83
C ILE A 71 25.26 4.93 -22.36
#